data_AF-A0A662QVX4-F1
#
_entry.id   AF-A0A662QVX4-F1
#
_cell.length_a   1.000
_cell.length_b   1.000
_cell.length_c   1.000
_cell.angle_alpha   90.00
_cell.angle_beta   90.00
_cell.angle_gamma   90.00
#
_symmetry.space_group_name_H-M   'P 1'
#
loop_
_entity.id
_entity.type
_entity.pdbx_description
1 polymer ?
#
loop_
_entity_poly.entity_id
_entity_poly.type
_entity_poly.pdbx_seq_one_letter_code
_entity_poly.pdbx_strand_id
1 'polypeptide(L)'
;MSSTINTQQEDSQWKSYWWTSDVYATTHSLEALSKLGYDDQVKKATEWIAQNDNIPNVPFYLALSIQALIRNKKDYETANSRVEKLLSSQRDDGSWNTTPILQFPLPSNTQPWHHSNRWREDARDQNRIFTTSSCIKALNEYQKK
;
A
#
# COMPACT_ATOMS: atom_id res chain seq x y z
N MET A 1 -20.28 4.60 -6.61
CA MET A 1 -19.30 5.20 -5.67
C MET A 1 -19.59 4.87 -4.20
N SER A 2 -20.82 4.49 -3.82
CA SER A 2 -21.14 3.97 -2.48
C SER A 2 -20.37 2.69 -2.07
N SER A 3 -19.85 1.94 -3.05
CA SER A 3 -19.15 0.67 -2.80
C SER A 3 -17.87 0.84 -1.99
N THR A 4 -17.05 1.87 -2.23
CA THR A 4 -15.77 2.04 -1.52
C THR A 4 -16.01 2.39 -0.05
N ILE A 5 -16.95 3.28 0.26
CA ILE A 5 -17.27 3.64 1.64
C ILE A 5 -17.85 2.44 2.39
N ASN A 6 -18.77 1.72 1.75
CA ASN A 6 -19.44 0.56 2.35
C ASN A 6 -18.56 -0.70 2.46
N THR A 7 -17.32 -0.65 1.94
CA THR A 7 -16.37 -1.77 2.00
C THR A 7 -15.16 -1.49 2.89
N GLN A 8 -15.12 -0.34 3.57
CA GLN A 8 -14.16 -0.13 4.65
C GLN A 8 -14.45 -1.15 5.76
N GLN A 9 -13.42 -1.88 6.16
CA GLN A 9 -13.52 -2.91 7.18
C GLN A 9 -13.62 -2.28 8.58
N GLU A 10 -13.97 -3.08 9.59
CA GLU A 10 -14.06 -2.61 10.99
C GLU A 10 -12.73 -2.07 11.51
N ASP A 11 -11.62 -2.69 11.10
CA ASP A 11 -10.25 -2.25 11.35
C ASP A 11 -9.80 -1.13 10.42
N SER A 12 -10.73 -0.51 9.69
CA SER A 12 -10.55 0.72 8.90
C SER A 12 -9.69 0.61 7.64
N GLN A 13 -9.30 -0.59 7.24
CA GLN A 13 -8.63 -0.85 5.95
C GLN A 13 -9.61 -1.26 4.84
N TRP A 14 -9.09 -1.40 3.63
CA TRP A 14 -9.75 -2.08 2.52
C TRP A 14 -9.01 -3.35 2.14
N LYS A 15 -9.77 -4.43 1.90
CA LYS A 15 -9.19 -5.70 1.48
C LYS A 15 -8.70 -5.67 0.04
N SER A 16 -7.47 -6.13 -0.17
CA SER A 16 -6.89 -6.27 -1.50
C SER A 16 -7.28 -7.61 -2.12
N TYR A 17 -7.87 -7.58 -3.32
CA TYR A 17 -8.18 -8.80 -4.07
C TYR A 17 -6.93 -9.34 -4.80
N TRP A 18 -6.26 -8.50 -5.59
CA TRP A 18 -5.12 -8.88 -6.42
C TRP A 18 -3.74 -8.67 -5.78
N TRP A 19 -3.68 -8.04 -4.61
CA TRP A 19 -2.42 -7.73 -3.93
C TRP A 19 -2.29 -8.48 -2.62
N THR A 20 -1.08 -8.93 -2.32
CA THR A 20 -0.78 -9.71 -1.10
C THR A 20 -0.90 -8.91 0.19
N SER A 21 -1.07 -7.59 0.13
CA SER A 21 -1.31 -6.73 1.28
C SER A 21 -2.44 -5.73 1.03
N ASP A 22 -3.23 -5.51 2.07
CA ASP A 22 -4.33 -4.54 2.13
C ASP A 22 -3.83 -3.08 2.09
N VAL A 23 -2.52 -2.85 2.25
CA VAL A 23 -1.89 -1.54 2.05
C VAL A 23 -2.18 -0.97 0.66
N TYR A 24 -2.24 -1.83 -0.37
CA TYR A 24 -2.55 -1.40 -1.73
C TYR A 24 -3.96 -0.79 -1.82
N ALA A 25 -4.99 -1.58 -1.52
CA ALA A 25 -6.37 -1.13 -1.61
C ALA A 25 -6.63 0.06 -0.67
N THR A 26 -6.08 0.02 0.53
CA THR A 26 -6.24 1.11 1.52
C THR A 26 -5.65 2.42 1.04
N THR A 27 -4.43 2.41 0.50
CA THR A 27 -3.76 3.63 -0.01
C THR A 27 -4.53 4.27 -1.16
N HIS A 28 -5.05 3.45 -2.08
CA HIS A 28 -5.82 3.97 -3.22
C HIS A 28 -7.23 4.42 -2.82
N SER A 29 -7.88 3.75 -1.86
CA SER A 29 -9.14 4.21 -1.27
C SER A 29 -8.96 5.55 -0.55
N LEU A 30 -7.88 5.72 0.22
CA LEU A 30 -7.51 6.99 0.85
C LEU A 30 -7.36 8.11 -0.19
N GLU A 31 -6.63 7.86 -1.27
CA GLU A 31 -6.44 8.85 -2.34
C GLU A 31 -7.78 9.28 -2.99
N ALA A 32 -8.68 8.32 -3.23
CA ALA A 32 -9.98 8.60 -3.81
C ALA A 32 -10.89 9.38 -2.83
N LEU A 33 -10.98 8.90 -1.58
CA LEU A 33 -11.90 9.44 -0.59
C LEU A 33 -11.49 10.83 -0.07
N SER A 34 -10.18 11.11 0.04
CA SER A 34 -9.68 12.44 0.41
C SER A 34 -10.09 13.51 -0.60
N LYS A 35 -10.11 13.19 -1.89
CA LYS A 35 -10.57 14.11 -2.95
C LYS A 35 -12.08 14.34 -2.93
N LEU A 36 -12.84 13.46 -2.28
CA LEU A 36 -14.29 13.50 -2.19
C LEU A 36 -14.81 14.03 -0.85
N GLY A 37 -13.92 14.40 0.08
CA GLY A 37 -14.28 14.98 1.39
C GLY A 37 -14.82 13.97 2.42
N TYR A 38 -14.46 12.70 2.31
CA TYR A 38 -14.84 11.67 3.30
C TYR A 38 -13.83 11.60 4.45
N ASP A 39 -13.74 12.67 5.23
CA ASP A 39 -12.69 12.91 6.22
C ASP A 39 -12.61 11.84 7.31
N ASP A 40 -13.75 11.31 7.77
CA ASP A 40 -13.78 10.28 8.82
C ASP A 40 -13.16 8.95 8.36
N GLN A 41 -13.54 8.47 7.18
CA GLN A 41 -12.99 7.25 6.59
C GLN A 41 -11.50 7.42 6.31
N VAL A 42 -11.12 8.59 5.81
CA VAL A 42 -9.72 8.96 5.54
C VAL A 42 -8.90 8.97 6.82
N LYS A 43 -9.41 9.59 7.87
CA LYS A 43 -8.73 9.66 9.17
C LYS A 43 -8.47 8.26 9.73
N LYS A 44 -9.49 7.42 9.77
CA LYS A 44 -9.40 6.06 10.30
C LYS A 44 -8.42 5.18 9.52
N ALA A 45 -8.48 5.22 8.19
CA ALA A 45 -7.57 4.44 7.35
C ALA A 45 -6.13 4.95 7.39
N THR A 46 -5.93 6.26 7.56
CA THR A 46 -4.60 6.82 7.77
C THR A 46 -4.02 6.40 9.12
N GLU A 47 -4.85 6.32 10.17
CA GLU A 47 -4.46 5.78 11.48
C GLU A 47 -4.09 4.31 11.39
N TRP A 48 -4.86 3.51 10.65
CA TRP A 48 -4.51 2.12 10.36
C TRP A 48 -3.14 2.02 9.65
N ILE A 49 -2.89 2.83 8.61
CA ILE A 49 -1.57 2.84 7.94
C ILE A 49 -0.45 3.24 8.89
N ALA A 50 -0.67 4.21 9.79
CA ALA A 50 0.33 4.69 10.73
C ALA A 50 0.70 3.63 11.77
N GLN A 51 -0.31 3.02 12.38
CA GLN A 51 -0.16 2.12 13.54
C GLN A 51 0.04 0.65 13.17
N ASN A 52 -0.12 0.28 11.89
CA ASN A 52 0.02 -1.10 11.47
C ASN A 52 1.50 -1.53 11.37
N ASP A 53 1.98 -2.18 12.42
CA ASP A 53 3.31 -2.79 12.48
C ASP A 53 3.48 -3.98 11.52
N ASN A 54 2.39 -4.54 10.99
CA ASN A 54 2.39 -5.65 10.05
C ASN A 54 2.49 -5.23 8.59
N ILE A 55 2.72 -3.93 8.29
CA ILE A 55 3.03 -3.52 6.91
C ILE A 55 4.29 -4.28 6.47
N PRO A 56 4.22 -5.08 5.38
CA PRO A 56 5.36 -5.87 4.98
C PRO A 56 6.56 -4.98 4.68
N ASN A 57 7.75 -5.43 5.10
CA ASN A 57 9.01 -4.77 4.78
C ASN A 57 9.42 -5.03 3.31
N VAL A 58 8.53 -4.65 2.40
CA VAL A 58 8.65 -4.77 0.95
C VAL A 58 8.64 -3.35 0.38
N PRO A 59 9.62 -2.95 -0.45
CA PRO A 59 9.75 -1.56 -0.91
C PRO A 59 8.46 -0.99 -1.51
N PHE A 60 7.71 -1.80 -2.25
CA PHE A 60 6.42 -1.40 -2.80
C PHE A 60 5.40 -0.97 -1.74
N TYR A 61 5.19 -1.78 -0.70
CA TYR A 61 4.22 -1.47 0.36
C TYR A 61 4.71 -0.35 1.28
N LEU A 62 6.01 -0.26 1.54
CA LEU A 62 6.59 0.89 2.23
C LEU A 62 6.30 2.18 1.45
N ALA A 63 6.57 2.20 0.14
CA ALA A 63 6.34 3.35 -0.72
C ALA A 63 4.86 3.79 -0.73
N LEU A 64 3.92 2.86 -0.82
CA LEU A 64 2.49 3.17 -0.75
C LEU A 64 2.10 3.76 0.61
N SER A 65 2.61 3.18 1.69
CA SER A 65 2.30 3.66 3.03
C SER A 65 2.88 5.07 3.29
N ILE A 66 4.05 5.40 2.75
CA ILE A 66 4.62 6.75 2.79
C ILE A 66 3.70 7.72 2.04
N GLN A 67 3.26 7.38 0.81
CA GLN A 67 2.33 8.21 0.05
C GLN A 67 1.02 8.47 0.82
N ALA A 68 0.46 7.44 1.47
CA ALA A 68 -0.74 7.58 2.28
C ALA A 68 -0.55 8.56 3.45
N LEU A 69 0.55 8.46 4.19
CA LEU A 69 0.85 9.35 5.33
C LEU A 69 1.09 10.80 4.89
N ILE A 70 1.89 10.99 3.84
CA ILE A 70 2.26 12.32 3.35
C ILE A 70 1.08 13.08 2.76
N ARG A 71 0.27 12.43 1.93
CA ARG A 71 -0.91 13.08 1.31
C ARG A 71 -1.96 13.50 2.33
N ASN A 72 -2.10 12.73 3.40
CA ASN A 72 -3.04 13.01 4.47
C ASN A 72 -2.41 13.81 5.63
N LYS A 73 -1.18 14.33 5.43
CA LYS A 73 -0.45 15.21 6.36
C LYS A 73 -0.41 14.67 7.80
N LYS A 74 -0.19 13.36 7.94
CA LYS A 74 -0.27 12.66 9.22
C LYS A 74 0.95 11.77 9.44
N ASP A 75 1.40 11.75 10.69
CA ASP A 75 2.47 10.88 11.20
C ASP A 75 3.75 10.90 10.35
N TYR A 76 4.39 12.07 10.31
CA TYR A 76 5.65 12.27 9.60
C TYR A 76 6.81 11.48 10.18
N GLU A 77 6.77 11.11 11.47
CA GLU A 77 7.79 10.30 12.11
C GLU A 77 7.75 8.86 11.57
N THR A 78 6.57 8.25 11.51
CA THR A 78 6.39 6.94 10.88
C THR A 78 6.75 6.99 9.39
N ALA A 79 6.36 8.07 8.68
CA ALA A 79 6.76 8.25 7.29
C ALA A 79 8.30 8.33 7.14
N ASN A 80 8.99 9.06 8.03
CA ASN A 80 10.44 9.17 8.03
C ASN A 80 11.12 7.81 8.25
N SER A 81 10.68 7.05 9.26
CA SER A 81 11.22 5.71 9.53
C SER A 81 11.08 4.78 8.31
N ARG A 82 9.96 4.86 7.59
CA ARG A 82 9.74 4.06 6.37
C ARG A 82 10.58 4.54 5.19
N VAL A 83 10.82 5.85 5.09
CA VAL A 83 11.76 6.42 4.11
C VAL A 83 13.18 5.93 4.37
N GLU A 84 13.63 5.89 5.63
CA GLU A 84 14.95 5.36 5.98
C GLU A 84 15.10 3.88 5.60
N LYS A 85 14.07 3.06 5.85
CA LYS A 85 14.02 1.65 5.39
C LYS A 85 14.09 1.54 3.86
N LEU A 86 13.44 2.46 3.16
CA LEU A 86 13.43 2.47 1.70
C LEU A 86 14.79 2.91 1.15
N LEU A 87 15.40 3.97 1.67
CA LEU A 87 16.73 4.42 1.25
C LEU A 87 17.82 3.39 1.55
N SER A 88 17.79 2.76 2.73
CA SER A 88 18.74 1.71 3.10
C SER A 88 18.61 0.42 2.30
N SER A 89 17.50 0.22 1.57
CA SER A 89 17.27 -0.95 0.71
C SER A 89 17.38 -0.65 -0.78
N GLN A 90 17.75 0.59 -1.16
CA GLN A 90 18.03 0.94 -2.55
C GLN A 90 19.29 0.21 -3.03
N ARG A 91 19.25 -0.31 -4.25
CA ARG A 91 20.38 -0.99 -4.91
C ARG A 91 21.32 0.04 -5.54
N ASP A 92 22.53 -0.39 -5.87
CA ASP A 92 23.52 0.44 -6.56
C ASP A 92 23.05 0.96 -7.93
N ASP A 93 22.14 0.22 -8.59
CA ASP A 93 21.53 0.63 -9.88
C ASP A 93 20.36 1.62 -9.70
N GLY A 94 20.09 2.07 -8.47
CA GLY A 94 19.01 2.97 -8.11
C GLY A 94 17.62 2.31 -8.00
N SER A 95 17.50 1.02 -8.30
CA SER A 95 16.23 0.27 -8.20
C SER A 95 16.03 -0.36 -6.82
N TRP A 96 14.86 -0.96 -6.59
CA TRP A 96 14.54 -1.70 -5.36
C TRP A 96 14.22 -3.17 -5.64
N ASN A 97 14.62 -4.05 -4.72
CA ASN A 97 14.29 -5.47 -4.81
C ASN A 97 12.77 -5.70 -4.82
N THR A 98 12.33 -6.73 -5.56
CA THR A 98 10.92 -7.10 -5.69
C THR A 98 10.62 -8.47 -5.11
N THR A 99 9.42 -8.62 -4.56
CA THR A 99 8.86 -9.89 -4.13
C THR A 99 7.58 -10.18 -4.95
N PRO A 100 7.09 -11.42 -4.95
CA PRO A 100 5.76 -11.72 -5.44
C PRO A 100 4.70 -10.95 -4.64
N ILE A 101 4.04 -9.99 -5.30
CA ILE A 101 3.06 -9.09 -4.66
C ILE A 101 1.70 -9.10 -5.35
N LEU A 102 1.65 -9.60 -6.60
CA LEU A 102 0.42 -9.77 -7.36
C LEU A 102 -0.05 -11.21 -7.21
N GLN A 103 -1.16 -11.43 -6.52
CA GLN A 103 -1.71 -12.76 -6.27
C GLN A 103 -2.74 -13.18 -7.32
N PHE A 104 -2.97 -14.49 -7.37
CA PHE A 104 -3.83 -15.12 -8.37
C PHE A 104 -4.92 -15.99 -7.71
N PRO A 105 -5.96 -15.40 -7.10
CA PRO A 105 -7.06 -16.16 -6.51
C PRO A 105 -7.80 -16.99 -7.55
N LEU A 106 -8.25 -18.19 -7.19
CA LEU A 106 -9.12 -18.99 -8.08
C LEU A 106 -10.28 -18.15 -8.62
N PRO A 107 -10.73 -18.33 -9.88
CA PRO A 107 -11.85 -17.56 -10.43
C PRO A 107 -13.14 -17.64 -9.60
N SER A 108 -13.34 -18.74 -8.86
CA SER A 108 -14.48 -18.95 -7.95
C SER A 108 -14.31 -18.31 -6.57
N ASN A 109 -13.12 -17.81 -6.22
CA ASN A 109 -12.84 -17.24 -4.91
C ASN A 109 -13.15 -15.74 -4.90
N THR A 110 -14.22 -15.36 -4.20
CA THR A 110 -14.63 -13.95 -4.03
C THR A 110 -13.98 -13.26 -2.84
N GLN A 111 -13.31 -14.01 -1.95
CA GLN A 111 -12.71 -13.51 -0.71
C GLN A 111 -11.28 -14.07 -0.51
N PRO A 112 -10.31 -13.65 -1.33
CA PRO A 112 -8.95 -14.17 -1.32
C PRO A 112 -8.14 -13.92 -0.05
N TRP A 113 -8.62 -13.02 0.81
CA TRP A 113 -8.05 -12.73 2.13
C TRP A 113 -8.45 -13.76 3.20
N HIS A 114 -9.46 -14.61 2.97
CA HIS A 114 -9.81 -15.73 3.85
C HIS A 114 -9.30 -17.08 3.36
N HIS A 115 -9.09 -17.22 2.04
CA HIS A 115 -8.67 -18.47 1.42
C HIS A 115 -7.42 -18.27 0.58
N SER A 116 -6.34 -18.97 0.96
CA SER A 116 -5.04 -18.91 0.29
C SER A 116 -4.96 -19.70 -1.02
N ASN A 117 -6.05 -20.33 -1.46
CA ASN A 117 -6.06 -21.06 -2.73
C ASN A 117 -5.75 -20.11 -3.90
N ARG A 118 -4.75 -20.47 -4.69
CA ARG A 118 -4.30 -19.74 -5.89
C ARG A 118 -4.41 -20.61 -7.13
N TRP A 119 -4.71 -20.00 -8.28
CA TRP A 119 -4.65 -20.69 -9.57
C TRP A 119 -3.23 -20.81 -10.12
N ARG A 120 -2.31 -19.97 -9.64
CA ARG A 120 -0.85 -20.05 -9.90
C ARG A 120 -0.06 -19.31 -8.83
N GLU A 121 1.26 -19.45 -8.85
CA GLU A 121 2.16 -18.67 -8.00
C GLU A 121 2.00 -17.16 -8.20
N ASP A 122 2.13 -16.41 -7.12
CA ASP A 122 2.09 -14.96 -7.13
C ASP A 122 3.17 -14.39 -8.06
N ALA A 123 2.83 -13.34 -8.80
CA ALA A 123 3.74 -12.70 -9.73
C ALA A 123 4.52 -11.59 -9.04
N ARG A 124 5.79 -11.53 -9.41
CA ARG A 124 6.68 -10.41 -9.11
C ARG A 124 6.77 -9.46 -10.30
N ASP A 125 7.02 -8.20 -9.99
CA ASP A 125 7.51 -7.21 -10.95
C ASP A 125 8.94 -7.60 -11.39
N GLN A 126 9.01 -8.29 -12.54
CA GLN A 126 10.24 -8.93 -13.04
C GLN A 126 11.35 -7.91 -13.34
N ASN A 127 10.97 -6.74 -13.85
CA ASN A 127 11.92 -5.70 -14.27
C ASN A 127 12.13 -4.63 -13.18
N ARG A 128 11.50 -4.77 -12.02
CA ARG A 128 11.54 -3.81 -10.90
C ARG A 128 10.98 -2.43 -11.23
N ILE A 129 10.37 -2.24 -12.40
CA ILE A 129 9.92 -0.93 -12.89
C ILE A 129 8.73 -0.43 -12.06
N PHE A 130 7.78 -1.31 -11.77
CA PHE A 130 6.58 -0.96 -11.02
C PHE A 130 6.92 -0.63 -9.55
N THR A 131 7.81 -1.40 -8.95
CA THR A 131 8.27 -1.16 -7.58
C THR A 131 9.13 0.10 -7.50
N THR A 132 10.09 0.26 -8.40
CA THR A 132 11.01 1.40 -8.41
C THR A 132 10.27 2.71 -8.67
N SER A 133 9.33 2.73 -9.63
CA SER A 133 8.50 3.92 -9.89
C SER A 133 7.66 4.31 -8.68
N SER A 134 7.11 3.33 -7.95
CA SER A 134 6.36 3.57 -6.70
C SER A 134 7.26 4.17 -5.61
N CYS A 135 8.48 3.65 -5.46
CA CYS A 135 9.47 4.13 -4.50
C CYS A 135 9.89 5.58 -4.80
N ILE A 136 10.26 5.87 -6.06
CA ILE A 136 10.64 7.23 -6.49
C ILE A 136 9.48 8.21 -6.29
N LYS A 137 8.25 7.80 -6.63
CA LYS A 137 7.06 8.63 -6.40
C LYS A 137 6.90 8.99 -4.92
N ALA A 138 7.02 7.99 -4.03
CA ALA A 138 6.92 8.20 -2.59
C ALA A 138 8.00 9.15 -2.05
N LEU A 139 9.25 8.97 -2.47
CA LEU A 139 10.37 9.83 -2.06
C LEU A 139 10.19 11.27 -2.55
N ASN A 140 9.75 11.45 -3.80
CA ASN A 140 9.48 12.77 -4.37
C ASN A 140 8.30 13.48 -3.67
N GLU A 141 7.25 12.75 -3.29
CA GLU A 141 6.16 13.30 -2.47
C GLU A 141 6.66 13.66 -1.07
N TYR A 142 7.45 12.79 -0.44
CA TYR A 142 8.04 13.03 0.88
C TYR A 142 8.96 14.26 0.91
N GLN A 143 9.73 14.51 -0.15
CA GLN A 143 10.59 15.70 -0.24
C GLN A 143 9.78 17.01 -0.28
N LYS A 144 8.54 16.96 -0.78
CA LYS A 144 7.66 18.13 -0.97
C LYS A 144 6.72 18.38 0.21
N LYS A 145 6.81 17.58 1.26
CA LYS A 145 5.94 17.64 2.45
C LYS A 145 6.01 18.99 3.17
#